data_AF-A0A966PY80-F1
#
_entry.id   AF-A0A966PY80-F1
#
_cell.length_a   1.000
_cell.length_b   1.000
_cell.length_c   1.000
_cell.angle_alpha   90.00
_cell.angle_beta   90.00
_cell.angle_gamma   90.00
#
_symmetry.space_group_name_H-M   'P 1'
#
loop_
_entity.id
_entity.type
_entity.pdbx_description
1 polymer ?
#
loop_
_entity_poly.entity_id
_entity_poly.type
_entity_poly.pdbx_seq_one_letter_code
_entity_poly.pdbx_strand_id
1 'polypeptide(L)'
;MSKVAWDYIVPIVMPKDLKGVEPGKLPESLLRAIPTGGKLHWRAANAWNAMVAKAKADGVELKPTSSGDLYRSYESQLAGFKQRYVLEPIQGTSTKTFEGKTWYLKKGMAMLATPGKSNHNLGIAVDVHSASEPKRLNWLIANVKDFGFSWEVVPSEPWHLRYVCGDTPPPAVVAFTGGTVETPVVNLNVAPPVAAHLDSDKALQQALKDKGFYDGPVDGNIGPKTNDAVKAFKIANKLNADSVVGPKVKELLGLK
;
A
#
# COMPACT_ATOMS: atom_id res chain seq x y z
N MET A 1 2.27 -25.43 15.93
CA MET A 1 3.41 -24.74 15.27
C MET A 1 4.30 -24.18 16.36
N SER A 2 5.62 -24.27 16.22
CA SER A 2 6.56 -23.64 17.16
C SER A 2 6.41 -22.11 17.07
N LYS A 3 6.37 -21.42 18.21
CA LYS A 3 6.37 -19.96 18.24
C LYS A 3 7.68 -19.45 17.66
N VAL A 4 7.59 -18.61 16.65
CA VAL A 4 8.76 -17.91 16.06
C VAL A 4 8.99 -16.60 16.83
N ALA A 5 10.21 -16.06 16.77
CA ALA A 5 10.61 -14.87 17.53
C ALA A 5 9.77 -13.60 17.25
N TRP A 6 9.02 -13.59 16.15
CA TRP A 6 8.16 -12.48 15.71
C TRP A 6 6.66 -12.77 15.88
N ASP A 7 6.29 -13.71 16.77
CA ASP A 7 4.89 -13.96 17.17
C ASP A 7 4.34 -12.80 18.04
N TYR A 8 4.28 -11.61 17.44
CA TYR A 8 3.76 -10.36 18.01
C TYR A 8 2.54 -9.90 17.20
N ILE A 9 1.38 -10.43 17.60
CA ILE A 9 0.07 -10.14 17.01
C ILE A 9 -0.78 -9.39 18.02
N VAL A 10 -1.13 -8.15 17.71
CA VAL A 10 -1.96 -7.27 18.54
C VAL A 10 -3.24 -6.92 17.78
N PRO A 11 -4.41 -6.89 18.45
CA PRO A 11 -5.65 -6.43 17.82
C PRO A 11 -5.54 -5.00 17.29
N ILE A 12 -6.12 -4.74 16.13
CA ILE A 12 -6.16 -3.40 15.55
C ILE A 12 -7.12 -2.53 16.36
N VAL A 13 -6.62 -1.44 16.94
CA VAL A 13 -7.47 -0.31 17.34
C VAL A 13 -7.67 0.57 16.11
N MET A 14 -8.90 0.64 15.61
CA MET A 14 -9.19 1.43 14.40
C MET A 14 -9.12 2.94 14.69
N PRO A 15 -8.42 3.73 13.85
CA PRO A 15 -8.55 5.19 13.84
C PRO A 15 -10.02 5.62 13.74
N LYS A 16 -10.46 6.59 14.56
CA LYS A 16 -11.87 7.00 14.59
C LYS A 16 -12.33 7.62 13.28
N ASP A 17 -11.43 8.24 12.55
CA ASP A 17 -11.68 8.89 11.26
C ASP A 17 -11.87 7.90 10.10
N LEU A 18 -11.60 6.60 10.31
CA LEU A 18 -11.97 5.52 9.39
C LEU A 18 -13.38 4.98 9.65
N LYS A 19 -14.06 5.42 10.73
CA LYS A 19 -15.43 4.99 11.02
C LYS A 19 -16.37 5.42 9.89
N GLY A 20 -17.04 4.45 9.28
CA GLY A 20 -17.98 4.68 8.17
C GLY A 20 -17.31 4.85 6.81
N VAL A 21 -15.98 4.84 6.74
CA VAL A 21 -15.25 4.82 5.47
C VAL A 21 -15.23 3.39 4.94
N GLU A 22 -15.69 3.20 3.71
CA GLU A 22 -15.66 1.89 3.07
C GLU A 22 -14.21 1.49 2.75
N PRO A 23 -13.75 0.28 3.11
CA PRO A 23 -12.40 -0.17 2.81
C PRO A 23 -12.12 -0.09 1.29
N GLY A 24 -11.05 0.62 0.95
CA GLY A 24 -10.58 0.80 -0.43
C GLY A 24 -11.16 2.04 -1.10
N LYS A 25 -11.95 2.84 -0.36
CA LYS A 25 -12.52 4.11 -0.79
C LYS A 25 -12.19 5.25 0.18
N LEU A 26 -10.97 5.23 0.74
CA LEU A 26 -10.51 6.31 1.62
C LEU A 26 -10.43 7.63 0.83
N PRO A 27 -10.95 8.74 1.37
CA PRO A 27 -10.76 10.04 0.76
C PRO A 27 -9.29 10.47 0.85
N GLU A 28 -8.83 11.25 -0.13
CA GLU A 28 -7.46 11.76 -0.18
C GLU A 28 -7.08 12.58 1.06
N SER A 29 -8.04 13.23 1.70
CA SER A 29 -7.81 13.95 2.97
C SER A 29 -7.25 13.05 4.07
N LEU A 30 -7.62 11.77 4.07
CA LEU A 30 -7.14 10.76 5.01
C LEU A 30 -5.86 10.07 4.56
N LEU A 31 -5.42 10.28 3.32
CA LEU A 31 -4.24 9.64 2.76
C LEU A 31 -3.03 10.58 2.82
N ARG A 32 -1.85 9.99 2.98
CA ARG A 32 -0.55 10.67 2.88
C ARG A 32 0.36 9.88 1.98
N ALA A 33 1.02 10.57 1.07
CA ALA A 33 2.03 9.98 0.22
C ALA A 33 3.23 9.53 1.05
N ILE A 34 3.76 8.34 0.74
CA ILE A 34 4.98 7.83 1.33
C ILE A 34 6.14 8.10 0.35
N PRO A 35 7.27 8.67 0.79
CA PRO A 35 8.38 9.01 -0.12
C PRO A 35 8.91 7.82 -0.93
N THR A 36 8.85 6.61 -0.36
CA THR A 36 9.25 5.36 -1.03
C THR A 36 8.19 4.80 -1.98
N GLY A 37 7.12 5.56 -2.25
CA GLY A 37 6.02 5.21 -3.16
C GLY A 37 4.72 4.85 -2.43
N GLY A 38 3.58 5.06 -3.11
CA GLY A 38 2.23 4.77 -2.59
C GLY A 38 1.73 5.75 -1.53
N LYS A 39 0.65 5.37 -0.83
CA LYS A 39 0.00 6.19 0.20
C LYS A 39 -0.41 5.33 1.40
N LEU A 40 -0.55 5.91 2.57
CA LEU A 40 -1.16 5.28 3.74
C LEU A 40 -2.20 6.22 4.35
N HIS A 41 -3.09 5.68 5.19
CA HIS A 41 -3.83 6.48 6.14
C HIS A 41 -2.83 7.34 6.94
N TRP A 42 -3.13 8.62 7.13
CA TRP A 42 -2.16 9.60 7.65
C TRP A 42 -1.53 9.23 8.99
N ARG A 43 -2.25 8.52 9.90
CA ARG A 43 -1.66 8.04 11.16
C ARG A 43 -0.67 6.91 10.93
N ALA A 44 -1.05 5.93 10.11
CA ALA A 44 -0.16 4.86 9.69
C ALA A 44 1.04 5.40 8.89
N ALA A 45 0.86 6.47 8.11
CA ALA A 45 1.93 7.15 7.39
C ALA A 45 2.95 7.79 8.34
N ASN A 46 2.49 8.49 9.38
CA ASN A 46 3.37 9.07 10.40
C ASN A 46 4.16 7.97 11.13
N ALA A 47 3.48 6.89 11.51
CA ALA A 47 4.12 5.74 12.15
C ALA A 47 5.15 5.06 11.23
N TRP A 48 4.81 4.83 9.97
CA TRP A 48 5.70 4.22 8.98
C TRP A 48 6.93 5.09 8.73
N ASN A 49 6.75 6.40 8.52
CA ASN A 49 7.85 7.33 8.27
C ASN A 49 8.79 7.43 9.49
N ALA A 50 8.25 7.43 10.71
CA ALA A 50 9.05 7.38 11.93
C ALA A 50 9.89 6.09 12.01
N MET A 51 9.26 4.95 11.72
CA MET A 51 9.94 3.64 11.72
C MET A 51 11.03 3.56 10.64
N VAL A 52 10.75 4.04 9.43
CA VAL A 52 11.72 4.11 8.33
C VAL A 52 12.90 5.01 8.70
N ALA A 53 12.66 6.16 9.33
CA ALA A 53 13.70 7.06 9.78
C ALA A 53 14.62 6.40 10.83
N LYS A 54 14.04 5.71 11.82
CA LYS A 54 14.83 4.97 12.82
C LYS A 54 15.60 3.81 12.21
N ALA A 55 14.97 3.02 11.34
CA ALA A 55 15.63 1.91 10.65
C ALA A 55 16.83 2.41 9.85
N LYS A 56 16.67 3.52 9.12
CA LYS A 56 17.75 4.14 8.36
C LYS A 56 18.90 4.59 9.27
N ALA A 57 18.59 5.20 10.42
CA ALA A 57 19.60 5.59 11.40
C ALA A 57 20.38 4.39 11.96
N ASP A 58 19.75 3.22 12.02
CA ASP A 58 20.37 1.95 12.44
C ASP A 58 20.99 1.15 11.29
N GLY A 59 21.07 1.73 10.08
CA GLY A 59 21.67 1.07 8.91
C GLY A 59 20.80 -0.04 8.30
N VAL A 60 19.48 0.01 8.49
CA VAL A 60 18.48 -0.89 7.89
C VAL A 60 17.58 -0.11 6.94
N GLU A 61 17.48 -0.56 5.69
CA GLU A 61 16.51 0.00 4.74
C GLU A 61 15.14 -0.66 4.92
N LEU A 62 14.11 0.16 5.11
CA LEU A 62 12.71 -0.23 5.03
C LEU A 62 12.02 0.52 3.90
N LYS A 63 11.36 -0.24 3.02
CA LYS A 63 10.53 0.27 1.93
C LYS A 63 9.42 -0.74 1.62
N PRO A 64 8.28 -0.31 1.07
CA PRO A 64 7.25 -1.24 0.63
C PRO A 64 7.74 -2.04 -0.59
N THR A 65 7.18 -3.22 -0.80
CA THR A 65 7.47 -4.05 -1.99
C THR A 65 6.99 -3.35 -3.27
N SER A 66 5.84 -2.67 -3.22
CA SER A 66 5.30 -1.82 -4.27
C SER A 66 4.39 -0.74 -3.70
N SER A 67 3.98 0.24 -4.50
CA SER A 67 3.03 1.28 -4.07
C SER A 67 1.69 0.69 -3.62
N GLY A 68 1.24 -0.41 -4.23
CA GLY A 68 0.01 -1.11 -3.90
C GLY A 68 0.10 -2.00 -2.66
N ASP A 69 1.28 -2.09 -2.05
CA ASP A 69 1.51 -2.79 -0.78
C ASP A 69 1.45 -1.84 0.42
N LEU A 70 0.91 -0.65 0.20
CA LEU A 70 0.48 0.30 1.22
C LEU A 70 -1.06 0.39 1.19
N TYR A 71 -1.63 1.56 0.92
CA TYR A 71 -3.04 1.70 0.58
C TYR A 71 -3.33 1.10 -0.80
N ARG A 72 -4.32 0.20 -0.84
CA ARG A 72 -4.84 -0.39 -2.08
C ARG A 72 -6.31 -0.03 -2.23
N SER A 73 -6.68 0.65 -3.32
CA SER A 73 -8.09 0.96 -3.58
C SER A 73 -8.92 -0.31 -3.77
N TYR A 74 -10.24 -0.18 -3.64
CA TYR A 74 -11.18 -1.27 -3.86
C TYR A 74 -11.05 -1.82 -5.28
N GLU A 75 -10.96 -0.94 -6.28
CA GLU A 75 -10.84 -1.27 -7.69
C GLU A 75 -9.55 -2.03 -7.98
N SER A 76 -8.42 -1.55 -7.43
CA SER A 76 -7.12 -2.21 -7.57
C SER A 76 -7.10 -3.59 -6.89
N GLN A 77 -7.70 -3.70 -5.71
CA GLN A 77 -7.86 -4.97 -4.99
C GLN A 77 -8.74 -5.95 -5.78
N LEU A 78 -9.86 -5.48 -6.34
CA LEU A 78 -10.76 -6.27 -7.17
C LEU A 78 -10.08 -6.77 -8.44
N ALA A 79 -9.34 -5.90 -9.12
CA ALA A 79 -8.56 -6.26 -10.31
C ALA A 79 -7.52 -7.34 -9.98
N GLY A 80 -6.73 -7.14 -8.91
CA GLY A 80 -5.76 -8.12 -8.45
C GLY A 80 -6.40 -9.45 -8.04
N PHE A 81 -7.56 -9.40 -7.38
CA PHE A 81 -8.32 -10.59 -6.99
C PHE A 81 -8.78 -11.38 -8.23
N LYS A 82 -9.41 -10.72 -9.21
CA LYS A 82 -9.85 -11.34 -10.47
C LYS A 82 -8.70 -11.86 -11.33
N GLN A 83 -7.51 -11.28 -11.22
CA GLN A 83 -6.32 -11.80 -11.89
C GLN A 83 -5.79 -13.09 -11.25
N ARG A 84 -5.86 -13.21 -9.92
CA ARG A 84 -5.26 -14.32 -9.16
C ARG A 84 -6.22 -15.47 -8.89
N TYR A 85 -7.53 -15.21 -8.92
CA TYR A 85 -8.56 -16.19 -8.61
C TYR A 85 -9.46 -16.48 -9.82
N VAL A 86 -9.99 -17.69 -9.90
CA VAL A 86 -10.96 -18.17 -10.91
C VAL A 86 -12.17 -18.81 -10.24
N LEU A 87 -13.26 -18.96 -10.99
CA LEU A 87 -14.47 -19.65 -10.50
C LEU A 87 -14.38 -21.16 -10.72
N GLU A 88 -13.60 -21.59 -11.71
CA GLU A 88 -13.33 -22.99 -12.01
C GLU A 88 -12.59 -23.64 -10.83
N PRO A 89 -13.09 -24.78 -10.31
CA PRO A 89 -12.43 -25.48 -9.21
C PRO A 89 -11.01 -25.90 -9.56
N ILE A 90 -10.08 -25.62 -8.66
CA ILE A 90 -8.69 -26.09 -8.72
C ILE A 90 -8.41 -26.90 -7.45
N GLN A 91 -8.14 -28.19 -7.59
CA GLN A 91 -7.92 -29.07 -6.45
C GLN A 91 -6.64 -28.66 -5.68
N GLY A 92 -6.73 -28.64 -4.35
CA GLY A 92 -5.59 -28.37 -3.47
C GLY A 92 -5.15 -26.91 -3.38
N THR A 93 -5.91 -25.97 -3.97
CA THR A 93 -5.61 -24.54 -3.85
C THR A 93 -6.41 -23.86 -2.74
N SER A 94 -5.93 -22.70 -2.29
CA SER A 94 -6.65 -21.86 -1.34
C SER A 94 -7.89 -21.22 -1.97
N THR A 95 -8.97 -21.12 -1.19
CA THR A 95 -10.25 -20.56 -1.66
C THR A 95 -10.62 -19.27 -0.93
N LYS A 96 -11.48 -18.47 -1.57
CA LYS A 96 -12.12 -17.29 -0.98
C LYS A 96 -13.59 -17.25 -1.37
N THR A 97 -14.45 -16.79 -0.46
CA THR A 97 -15.85 -16.48 -0.79
C THR A 97 -15.96 -15.00 -1.15
N PHE A 98 -16.51 -14.72 -2.33
CA PHE A 98 -16.75 -13.36 -2.81
C PHE A 98 -17.96 -13.33 -3.74
N GLU A 99 -18.87 -12.37 -3.55
CA GLU A 99 -20.14 -12.25 -4.28
C GLU A 99 -20.98 -13.54 -4.26
N GLY A 100 -21.01 -14.22 -3.11
CA GLY A 100 -21.74 -15.48 -2.94
C GLY A 100 -21.14 -16.68 -3.67
N LYS A 101 -19.97 -16.54 -4.30
CA LYS A 101 -19.29 -17.61 -5.06
C LYS A 101 -17.98 -18.01 -4.38
N THR A 102 -17.58 -19.27 -4.62
CA THR A 102 -16.26 -19.78 -4.24
C THR A 102 -15.28 -19.48 -5.37
N TRP A 103 -14.20 -18.80 -5.02
CA TRP A 103 -13.11 -18.46 -5.91
C TRP A 103 -11.85 -19.25 -5.52
N TYR A 104 -11.17 -19.82 -6.52
CA TYR A 104 -10.02 -20.69 -6.38
C TYR A 104 -8.76 -19.96 -6.81
N LEU A 105 -7.72 -19.95 -5.98
CA LEU A 105 -6.45 -19.33 -6.29
C LEU A 105 -5.75 -20.08 -7.43
N LYS A 106 -5.32 -19.36 -8.48
CA LYS A 106 -4.53 -19.93 -9.57
C LYS A 106 -3.18 -20.43 -9.02
N LYS A 107 -2.70 -21.57 -9.54
CA LYS A 107 -1.42 -22.15 -9.13
C LYS A 107 -0.28 -21.14 -9.34
N GLY A 108 0.60 -21.00 -8.35
CA GLY A 108 1.74 -20.08 -8.38
C GLY A 108 1.43 -18.62 -8.06
N MET A 109 0.16 -18.25 -7.84
CA MET A 109 -0.21 -16.91 -7.40
C MET A 109 -0.14 -16.78 -5.88
N ALA A 110 0.30 -15.62 -5.39
CA ALA A 110 0.21 -15.30 -3.97
C ALA A 110 -1.24 -15.02 -3.56
N MET A 111 -1.64 -15.51 -2.38
CA MET A 111 -2.97 -15.24 -1.83
C MET A 111 -3.26 -13.74 -1.76
N LEU A 112 -4.52 -13.38 -1.94
CA LEU A 112 -4.99 -12.01 -1.82
C LEU A 112 -6.29 -12.01 -1.02
N ALA A 113 -6.45 -11.05 -0.12
CA ALA A 113 -7.70 -10.88 0.60
C ALA A 113 -8.86 -10.57 -0.37
N THR A 114 -10.07 -10.98 0.03
CA THR A 114 -11.29 -10.60 -0.68
C THR A 114 -11.40 -9.07 -0.74
N PRO A 115 -11.84 -8.47 -1.87
CA PRO A 115 -12.08 -7.03 -1.96
C PRO A 115 -12.94 -6.50 -0.81
N GLY A 116 -12.51 -5.39 -0.21
CA GLY A 116 -13.17 -4.77 0.94
C GLY A 116 -12.85 -5.40 2.29
N LYS A 117 -12.04 -6.47 2.35
CA LYS A 117 -11.63 -7.14 3.60
C LYS A 117 -10.13 -7.04 3.91
N SER A 118 -9.36 -6.35 3.08
CA SER A 118 -7.90 -6.22 3.28
C SER A 118 -7.57 -5.04 4.21
N ASN A 119 -6.58 -5.21 5.10
CA ASN A 119 -6.04 -4.09 5.88
C ASN A 119 -5.34 -3.04 4.98
N HIS A 120 -4.87 -3.42 3.78
CA HIS A 120 -4.40 -2.46 2.77
C HIS A 120 -5.53 -1.57 2.24
N ASN A 121 -6.77 -2.08 2.20
CA ASN A 121 -7.93 -1.27 1.82
C ASN A 121 -8.25 -0.20 2.88
N LEU A 122 -7.78 -0.37 4.12
CA LEU A 122 -7.92 0.62 5.19
C LEU A 122 -6.73 1.60 5.25
N GLY A 123 -5.72 1.42 4.40
CA GLY A 123 -4.52 2.26 4.40
C GLY A 123 -3.65 2.13 5.65
N ILE A 124 -3.85 1.08 6.45
CA ILE A 124 -3.11 0.85 7.71
C ILE A 124 -2.11 -0.29 7.62
N ALA A 125 -1.95 -0.92 6.45
CA ALA A 125 -1.04 -2.04 6.26
C ALA A 125 0.10 -1.72 5.30
N VAL A 126 1.24 -2.38 5.54
CA VAL A 126 2.46 -2.28 4.73
C VAL A 126 3.02 -3.68 4.48
N ASP A 127 3.30 -4.04 3.22
CA ASP A 127 4.16 -5.20 2.93
C ASP A 127 5.60 -4.75 2.72
N VAL A 128 6.45 -5.07 3.69
CA VAL A 128 7.85 -4.66 3.72
C VAL A 128 8.67 -5.49 2.74
N HIS A 129 9.40 -4.81 1.85
CA HIS A 129 10.29 -5.45 0.90
C HIS A 129 11.39 -6.26 1.59
N SER A 130 11.61 -7.49 1.12
CA SER A 130 12.63 -8.40 1.63
C SER A 130 12.57 -8.62 3.16
N ALA A 131 11.37 -8.57 3.77
CA ALA A 131 11.21 -8.64 5.22
C ALA A 131 11.83 -9.89 5.88
N SER A 132 11.90 -11.01 5.16
CA SER A 132 12.51 -12.26 5.64
C SER A 132 14.04 -12.23 5.72
N GLU A 133 14.71 -11.21 5.18
CA GLU A 133 16.16 -11.08 5.30
C GLU A 133 16.54 -10.97 6.80
N PRO A 134 17.48 -11.79 7.33
CA PRO A 134 17.75 -11.86 8.77
C PRO A 134 18.04 -10.52 9.44
N LYS A 135 18.82 -9.64 8.80
CA LYS A 135 19.13 -8.30 9.33
C LYS A 135 17.85 -7.47 9.52
N ARG A 136 16.96 -7.47 8.52
CA ARG A 136 15.72 -6.70 8.52
C ARG A 136 14.69 -7.31 9.46
N LEU A 137 14.51 -8.64 9.43
CA LEU A 137 13.57 -9.33 10.30
C LEU A 137 13.92 -9.13 11.78
N ASN A 138 15.20 -9.27 12.15
CA ASN A 138 15.65 -9.07 13.53
C ASN A 138 15.46 -7.62 13.99
N TRP A 139 15.70 -6.65 13.09
CA TRP A 139 15.42 -5.25 13.39
C TRP A 139 13.93 -5.00 13.60
N LEU A 140 13.08 -5.55 12.72
CA LEU A 140 11.62 -5.45 12.87
C LEU A 140 11.16 -6.07 14.19
N ILE A 141 11.62 -7.27 14.54
CA ILE A 141 11.30 -7.94 15.82
C ILE A 141 11.56 -7.03 17.02
N ALA A 142 12.71 -6.34 17.01
CA ALA A 142 13.10 -5.48 18.12
C ALA A 142 12.30 -4.17 18.19
N ASN A 143 11.81 -3.64 17.05
CA ASN A 143 11.36 -2.25 16.96
C ASN A 143 9.89 -2.04 16.57
N VAL A 144 9.20 -2.98 15.90
CA VAL A 144 7.87 -2.68 15.29
C VAL A 144 6.84 -2.16 16.28
N LYS A 145 6.88 -2.68 17.52
CA LYS A 145 5.95 -2.30 18.60
C LYS A 145 6.10 -0.83 18.98
N ASP A 146 7.32 -0.28 18.93
CA ASP A 146 7.63 1.09 19.36
C ASP A 146 7.06 2.12 18.39
N PHE A 147 6.75 1.67 17.16
CA PHE A 147 6.11 2.48 16.12
C PHE A 147 4.63 2.11 15.91
N GLY A 148 4.09 1.17 16.69
CA GLY A 148 2.67 0.84 16.68
C GLY A 148 2.25 -0.08 15.55
N PHE A 149 3.19 -0.88 15.02
CA PHE A 149 2.91 -1.94 14.05
C PHE A 149 2.93 -3.32 14.69
N SER A 150 2.15 -4.24 14.13
CA SER A 150 2.10 -5.64 14.52
C SER A 150 1.85 -6.52 13.28
N TRP A 151 2.32 -7.77 13.32
CA TRP A 151 2.04 -8.75 12.28
C TRP A 151 0.57 -9.23 12.28
N GLU A 152 0.17 -9.90 11.21
CA GLU A 152 -1.15 -10.54 11.08
C GLU A 152 -1.07 -12.06 11.05
N VAL A 153 -0.28 -12.61 10.13
CA VAL A 153 -0.21 -14.05 9.86
C VAL A 153 1.22 -14.56 10.11
N VAL A 154 1.42 -15.16 11.28
CA VAL A 154 2.72 -15.69 11.71
C VAL A 154 2.71 -17.22 11.60
N PRO A 155 3.74 -17.89 11.03
CA PRO A 155 4.97 -17.34 10.45
C PRO A 155 4.90 -17.07 8.94
N SER A 156 3.71 -17.10 8.33
CA SER A 156 3.57 -17.13 6.87
C SER A 156 3.83 -15.79 6.16
N GLU A 157 3.61 -14.66 6.84
CA GLU A 157 3.68 -13.32 6.23
C GLU A 157 4.59 -12.38 7.03
N PRO A 158 5.92 -12.63 7.07
CA PRO A 158 6.87 -11.76 7.78
C PRO A 158 6.92 -10.32 7.24
N TRP A 159 6.44 -10.11 6.01
CA TRP A 159 6.36 -8.80 5.37
C TRP A 159 5.15 -7.97 5.78
N HIS A 160 4.04 -8.60 6.20
CA HIS A 160 2.76 -7.91 6.37
C HIS A 160 2.63 -7.31 7.78
N LEU A 161 2.73 -5.99 7.86
CA LEU A 161 2.60 -5.22 9.10
C LEU A 161 1.33 -4.36 9.06
N ARG A 162 0.65 -4.25 10.20
CA ARG A 162 -0.57 -3.45 10.39
C ARG A 162 -0.36 -2.44 11.49
N TYR A 163 -0.74 -1.19 11.27
CA TYR A 163 -0.81 -0.18 12.32
C TYR A 163 -1.98 -0.48 13.26
N VAL A 164 -1.71 -0.54 14.57
CA VAL A 164 -2.67 -1.06 15.57
C VAL A 164 -3.05 -0.06 16.66
N CYS A 165 -2.48 1.15 16.66
CA CYS A 165 -2.63 2.09 17.77
C CYS A 165 -3.79 3.09 17.65
N GLY A 166 -4.58 3.04 16.57
CA GLY A 166 -5.72 3.92 16.37
C GLY A 166 -5.35 5.39 16.46
N ASP A 167 -6.02 6.13 17.34
CA ASP A 167 -5.81 7.58 17.50
C ASP A 167 -4.64 7.94 18.43
N THR A 168 -4.06 6.96 19.13
CA THR A 168 -3.07 7.17 20.19
C THR A 168 -1.70 6.68 19.72
N PRO A 169 -0.95 7.47 18.94
CA PRO A 169 0.35 7.05 18.42
C PRO A 169 1.36 6.81 19.57
N PRO A 170 2.28 5.84 19.41
CA PRO A 170 3.36 5.64 20.38
C PRO A 170 4.27 6.86 20.54
N PRO A 171 5.00 6.98 21.68
CA PRO A 171 5.89 8.12 21.93
C PRO A 171 6.92 8.38 20.83
N ALA A 172 7.49 7.32 20.23
CA ALA A 172 8.46 7.47 19.13
C ALA A 172 7.85 8.16 17.90
N VAL A 173 6.57 7.89 17.61
CA VAL A 173 5.85 8.52 16.50
C VAL A 173 5.50 9.97 16.84
N VAL A 174 5.06 10.24 18.08
CA VAL A 174 4.77 11.61 18.56
C VAL A 174 6.02 12.50 18.49
N ALA A 175 7.17 11.98 18.92
CA ALA A 175 8.44 12.68 18.87
C ALA A 175 8.86 12.98 17.43
N PHE A 176 8.69 12.02 16.51
CA PHE A 176 8.99 12.19 15.10
C PHE A 176 8.13 13.27 14.44
N THR A 177 6.84 13.38 14.80
CA THR A 177 5.93 14.39 14.23
C THR A 177 6.02 15.75 14.93
N GLY A 178 6.96 15.96 15.86
CA GLY A 178 7.10 17.23 16.57
C GLY A 178 5.92 17.60 17.47
N GLY A 179 5.13 16.61 17.91
CA GLY A 179 3.94 16.83 18.75
C GLY A 179 2.72 17.41 18.03
N THR A 180 2.83 17.86 16.77
CA THR A 180 1.68 18.32 15.98
C THR A 180 0.99 17.14 15.31
N VAL A 181 -0.07 16.63 15.94
CA VAL A 181 -0.98 15.65 15.32
C VAL A 181 -2.01 16.44 14.50
N GLU A 182 -1.61 16.99 13.35
CA GLU A 182 -2.57 17.62 12.44
C GLU A 182 -3.56 16.57 11.96
N THR A 183 -4.73 16.56 12.57
CA THR A 183 -5.83 15.68 12.21
C THR A 183 -6.46 16.27 10.96
N PRO A 184 -6.45 15.58 9.80
CA PRO A 184 -7.13 16.11 8.62
C PRO A 184 -8.63 16.25 8.93
N VAL A 185 -9.20 17.40 8.58
CA VAL A 185 -10.64 17.65 8.72
C VAL A 185 -11.37 16.74 7.72
N VAL A 186 -12.11 15.76 8.22
CA VAL A 186 -12.89 14.84 7.40
C VAL A 186 -14.27 15.44 7.16
N ASN A 187 -14.48 16.08 6.00
CA ASN A 187 -15.82 16.44 5.54
C ASN A 187 -16.45 15.25 4.84
N LEU A 188 -17.20 14.43 5.59
CA LEU A 188 -17.92 13.25 5.08
C LEU A 188 -19.06 13.59 4.08
N ASN A 189 -19.37 14.88 3.91
CA ASN A 189 -20.45 15.36 3.01
C ASN A 189 -19.99 15.63 1.57
N VAL A 190 -18.72 15.38 1.24
CA VAL A 190 -18.23 15.45 -0.13
C VAL A 190 -17.74 14.06 -0.51
N ALA A 191 -18.51 13.36 -1.34
CA ALA A 191 -17.99 12.17 -2.02
C ALA A 191 -16.69 12.57 -2.74
N PRO A 192 -15.54 11.89 -2.50
CA PRO A 192 -14.31 12.21 -3.21
C PRO A 192 -14.54 11.98 -4.70
N PRO A 193 -13.98 12.81 -5.61
CA PRO A 193 -14.20 12.63 -7.03
C PRO A 193 -13.37 11.44 -7.51
N VAL A 194 -13.93 10.23 -7.40
CA VAL A 194 -13.39 9.00 -8.00
C VAL A 194 -13.10 9.21 -9.49
N ALA A 195 -13.88 10.07 -10.16
CA ALA A 195 -13.68 10.49 -11.54
C ALA A 195 -12.36 11.25 -11.77
N ALA A 196 -11.98 12.19 -10.89
CA ALA A 196 -10.80 13.02 -11.10
C ALA A 196 -9.48 12.22 -11.04
N HIS A 197 -9.42 11.17 -10.22
CA HIS A 197 -8.26 10.27 -10.14
C HIS A 197 -8.16 9.31 -11.32
N LEU A 198 -9.29 8.75 -11.76
CA LEU A 198 -9.37 7.96 -12.99
C LEU A 198 -8.92 8.79 -14.20
N ASP A 199 -9.34 10.05 -14.26
CA ASP A 199 -8.99 10.95 -15.35
C ASP A 199 -7.49 11.31 -15.32
N SER A 200 -6.89 11.52 -14.14
CA SER A 200 -5.45 11.77 -14.03
C SER A 200 -4.59 10.55 -14.37
N ASP A 201 -5.02 9.35 -13.97
CA ASP A 201 -4.28 8.11 -14.21
C ASP A 201 -4.42 7.67 -15.67
N LYS A 202 -5.59 7.90 -16.29
CA LYS A 202 -5.77 7.78 -17.74
C LYS A 202 -4.92 8.79 -18.49
N ALA A 203 -4.85 10.03 -18.04
CA ALA A 203 -3.99 11.04 -18.66
C ALA A 203 -2.52 10.63 -18.62
N LEU A 204 -2.05 10.06 -17.51
CA LEU A 204 -0.70 9.51 -17.40
C LEU A 204 -0.46 8.36 -18.38
N GLN A 205 -1.36 7.36 -18.41
CA GLN A 205 -1.26 6.23 -19.34
C GLN A 205 -1.31 6.68 -20.80
N GLN A 206 -2.19 7.64 -21.14
CA GLN A 206 -2.30 8.21 -22.47
C GLN A 206 -1.01 8.94 -22.85
N ALA A 207 -0.47 9.79 -21.98
CA ALA A 207 0.78 10.51 -22.25
C ALA A 207 1.97 9.55 -22.44
N LEU A 208 2.07 8.50 -21.64
CA LEU A 208 3.11 7.47 -21.81
C LEU A 208 2.94 6.69 -23.12
N LYS A 209 1.69 6.45 -23.53
CA LYS A 209 1.36 5.79 -24.80
C LYS A 209 1.70 6.66 -26.00
N ASP A 210 1.35 7.95 -25.96
CA ASP A 210 1.67 8.93 -27.00
C ASP A 210 3.18 9.13 -27.16
N LYS A 211 3.94 8.98 -26.07
CA LYS A 211 5.41 9.01 -26.07
C LYS A 211 6.06 7.66 -26.43
N GLY A 212 5.28 6.61 -26.66
CA GLY A 212 5.76 5.29 -27.09
C GLY A 212 6.31 4.39 -25.98
N PHE A 213 6.06 4.71 -24.71
CA PHE A 213 6.56 3.93 -23.55
C PHE A 213 5.53 2.96 -22.98
N TYR A 214 4.25 3.09 -23.34
CA TYR A 214 3.17 2.26 -22.81
C TYR A 214 2.32 1.66 -23.94
N ASP A 215 2.15 0.34 -23.93
CA ASP A 215 1.37 -0.41 -24.92
C ASP A 215 0.01 -0.92 -24.41
N GLY A 216 -0.25 -0.73 -23.11
CA GLY A 216 -1.46 -1.21 -22.43
C GLY A 216 -2.72 -0.38 -22.67
N PRO A 217 -3.84 -0.80 -22.06
CA PRO A 217 -5.10 -0.04 -22.11
C PRO A 217 -5.01 1.24 -21.26
N VAL A 218 -5.62 2.32 -21.75
CA VAL A 218 -5.76 3.59 -21.02
C VAL A 218 -7.03 3.52 -20.16
N ASP A 219 -6.93 2.80 -19.05
CA ASP A 219 -8.05 2.45 -18.17
C ASP A 219 -8.03 3.19 -16.82
N GLY A 220 -6.96 3.91 -16.52
CA GLY A 220 -6.73 4.61 -15.25
C GLY A 220 -6.16 3.71 -14.14
N ASN A 221 -5.85 2.44 -14.46
CA ASN A 221 -5.27 1.52 -13.50
C ASN A 221 -3.74 1.53 -13.59
N ILE A 222 -3.08 2.17 -12.62
CA ILE A 222 -1.61 2.20 -12.54
C ILE A 222 -1.07 0.84 -12.05
N GLY A 223 -0.85 -0.08 -12.99
CA GLY A 223 -0.29 -1.42 -12.76
C GLY A 223 1.20 -1.55 -13.12
N PRO A 224 1.77 -2.76 -13.03
CA PRO A 224 3.17 -3.02 -13.35
C PRO A 224 3.59 -2.50 -14.73
N LYS A 225 2.74 -2.69 -15.75
CA LYS A 225 3.00 -2.18 -17.11
C LYS A 225 3.13 -0.66 -17.16
N THR A 226 2.26 0.06 -16.44
CA THR A 226 2.33 1.53 -16.38
C THR A 226 3.56 1.98 -15.58
N ASN A 227 3.90 1.27 -14.51
CA ASN A 227 5.12 1.54 -13.72
C ASN A 227 6.40 1.32 -14.52
N ASP A 228 6.46 0.27 -15.35
CA ASP A 228 7.59 -0.01 -16.21
C ASP A 228 7.70 1.00 -17.35
N ALA A 229 6.55 1.44 -17.90
CA ALA A 229 6.51 2.56 -18.83
C ALA A 229 7.03 3.87 -18.21
N VAL A 230 6.66 4.19 -16.97
CA VAL A 230 7.19 5.35 -16.24
C VAL A 230 8.71 5.23 -16.08
N LYS A 231 9.22 4.08 -15.65
CA LYS A 231 10.67 3.86 -15.50
C LYS A 231 11.40 4.02 -16.83
N ALA A 232 10.89 3.40 -17.90
CA ALA A 232 11.46 3.48 -19.24
C ALA A 232 11.47 4.93 -19.76
N PHE A 233 10.38 5.66 -19.57
CA PHE A 233 10.29 7.09 -19.89
C PHE A 233 11.33 7.91 -19.11
N LYS A 234 11.49 7.66 -17.81
CA LYS A 234 12.46 8.35 -16.98
C LYS A 234 13.90 8.05 -17.39
N ILE A 235 14.23 6.80 -17.70
CA ILE A 235 15.55 6.41 -18.23
C ILE A 235 15.85 7.16 -19.53
N ALA A 236 14.90 7.20 -20.47
CA ALA A 236 15.06 7.91 -21.74
C ALA A 236 15.25 9.44 -21.56
N ASN A 237 14.73 10.00 -20.47
CA ASN A 237 14.88 11.41 -20.10
C ASN A 237 15.99 11.67 -19.07
N LYS A 238 16.89 10.71 -18.84
CA LYS A 238 18.03 10.81 -17.90
C LYS A 238 17.60 11.12 -16.45
N LEU A 239 16.43 10.64 -16.05
CA LEU A 239 15.90 10.70 -14.68
C LEU A 239 16.08 9.35 -13.98
N ASN A 240 15.98 9.35 -12.65
CA ASN A 240 16.06 8.12 -11.85
C ASN A 240 14.98 7.10 -12.27
N ALA A 241 15.38 5.85 -12.46
CA ALA A 241 14.55 4.74 -12.92
C ALA A 241 13.61 4.17 -11.83
N ASP A 242 12.81 5.05 -11.21
CA ASP A 242 11.74 4.70 -10.29
C ASP A 242 10.36 4.92 -10.94
N SER A 243 9.29 4.51 -10.27
CA SER A 243 7.91 4.68 -10.76
C SER A 243 7.22 5.95 -10.25
N VAL A 244 7.98 6.92 -9.75
CA VAL A 244 7.45 8.17 -9.19
C VAL A 244 7.23 9.20 -10.29
N VAL A 245 5.97 9.62 -10.45
CA VAL A 245 5.56 10.68 -11.38
C VAL A 245 5.49 12.02 -10.63
N GLY A 246 6.66 12.63 -10.43
CA GLY A 246 6.79 13.96 -9.83
C GLY A 246 6.53 15.11 -10.83
N PRO A 247 6.57 16.38 -10.38
CA PRO A 247 6.30 17.56 -11.23
C PRO A 247 7.14 17.59 -12.50
N LYS A 248 8.43 17.24 -12.42
CA LYS A 248 9.31 17.20 -13.59
C LYS A 248 8.91 16.13 -14.61
N VAL A 249 8.43 14.99 -14.14
CA VAL A 249 7.93 13.91 -15.01
C VAL A 249 6.61 14.33 -15.66
N LYS A 250 5.72 14.99 -14.92
CA LYS A 250 4.46 15.55 -15.46
C LYS A 250 4.71 16.58 -16.55
N GLU A 251 5.64 17.52 -16.33
CA GLU A 251 6.05 18.53 -17.32
C GLU A 251 6.52 17.87 -18.62
N LEU A 252 7.43 16.88 -18.54
CA LEU A 252 7.95 16.16 -19.71
C LEU A 252 6.89 15.34 -20.44
N LEU A 253 5.85 14.90 -19.73
CA LEU A 253 4.69 14.21 -20.28
C LEU A 253 3.59 15.15 -20.77
N GLY A 254 3.71 16.47 -20.57
CA GLY A 254 2.70 17.46 -20.94
C GLY A 254 1.44 17.43 -20.07
N LEU A 255 1.55 16.88 -18.85
CA LEU A 255 0.46 16.80 -17.88
C LEU A 255 0.42 18.08 -17.03
N LYS A 256 -0.78 18.64 -16.82
CA LYS A 256 -1.00 19.81 -15.96
C LYS A 256 -1.03 19.43 -14.47
#